data_AF-F3YUB3-F1
#
_entry.id   AF-F3YUB3-F1
#
_cell.length_a   1.000
_cell.length_b   1.000
_cell.length_c   1.000
_cell.angle_alpha   90.00
_cell.angle_beta   90.00
_cell.angle_gamma   90.00
#
_symmetry.space_group_name_H-M   'P 1'
#
loop_
_entity.id
_entity.type
_entity.pdbx_description
1 polymer ?
#
loop_
_entity_poly.entity_id
_entity_poly.type
_entity_poly.pdbx_seq_one_letter_code
_entity_poly.pdbx_strand_id
1 'polypeptide(L)'
;MRMNNPLARWGALLAGLALIWLFMFQAGPALTQHSSAFRQYAAHVDELGFNTGAIYYTDVEIVAEGDLGYRTTVEYTPRGPALIN
;
A
#
# COMPACT_ATOMS: atom_id res chain seq x y z
N MET A 1 18.30 14.45 -24.02
CA MET A 1 17.45 14.67 -25.22
C MET A 1 16.60 15.90 -24.99
N ARG A 2 16.92 17.05 -25.62
CA ARG A 2 16.09 18.27 -25.49
C ARG A 2 14.97 18.17 -26.53
N MET A 3 13.75 17.91 -26.09
CA MET A 3 12.59 17.84 -26.98
C MET A 3 12.16 19.26 -27.34
N ASN A 4 12.56 19.72 -28.53
CA ASN A 4 12.23 21.06 -29.04
C ASN A 4 10.81 21.18 -29.61
N ASN A 5 10.02 20.09 -29.57
CA ASN A 5 8.64 20.08 -30.03
C ASN A 5 7.68 20.10 -28.82
N PRO A 6 6.83 21.14 -28.67
CA PRO A 6 5.89 21.24 -27.55
C PRO A 6 4.92 20.06 -27.49
N LEU A 7 4.50 19.50 -28.63
CA LEU A 7 3.63 18.31 -28.69
C LEU A 7 4.28 17.10 -28.03
N ALA A 8 5.58 16.90 -28.25
CA ALA A 8 6.30 15.80 -27.66
C ALA A 8 6.41 15.96 -26.13
N ARG A 9 6.54 17.19 -25.63
CA ARG A 9 6.60 17.48 -24.19
C ARG A 9 5.26 17.21 -23.50
N TRP A 10 4.15 17.62 -24.12
CA TRP A 10 2.81 17.29 -23.64
C TRP A 10 2.54 15.78 -23.70
N GLY A 11 3.01 15.10 -24.75
CA GLY A 11 2.94 13.65 -24.85
C GLY A 11 3.68 12.93 -23.72
N ALA A 12 4.89 13.39 -23.38
CA ALA A 12 5.65 12.83 -22.25
C ALA A 12 4.96 13.06 -20.90
N LEU A 13 4.33 14.22 -20.70
CA LEU A 13 3.58 14.53 -19.49
C LEU A 13 2.35 13.62 -19.36
N LEU A 14 1.57 13.47 -20.43
CA LEU A 14 0.41 12.58 -20.45
C LEU A 14 0.81 11.11 -20.26
N ALA A 15 1.93 10.68 -20.86
CA ALA A 15 2.45 9.33 -20.67
C ALA A 15 2.87 9.09 -19.21
N GLY A 16 3.53 10.05 -18.56
CA GLY A 16 3.87 9.96 -17.14
C GLY A 16 2.63 9.90 -16.25
N LEU A 17 1.63 10.75 -16.53
CA LEU A 17 0.37 10.75 -15.81
C LEU A 17 -0.39 9.43 -15.96
N ALA A 18 -0.45 8.90 -17.19
CA ALA A 18 -1.05 7.61 -17.49
C ALA A 18 -0.31 6.46 -16.80
N LEU A 19 1.02 6.54 -16.69
CA LEU A 19 1.83 5.51 -16.03
C LEU A 19 1.58 5.50 -14.51
N ILE A 20 1.50 6.68 -13.88
CA ILE A 20 1.13 6.81 -12.46
C ILE A 20 -0.30 6.30 -12.23
N TRP A 21 -1.24 6.71 -13.10
CA TRP A 21 -2.62 6.27 -13.04
C TRP A 21 -2.74 4.74 -13.16
N LEU A 22 -2.06 4.14 -14.15
CA LEU A 22 -2.06 2.69 -14.35
C LEU A 22 -1.44 1.97 -13.15
N PHE A 23 -0.36 2.51 -12.58
CA PHE A 23 0.24 1.95 -11.38
C PHE A 23 -0.73 1.99 -10.19
N MET A 24 -1.38 3.12 -9.93
CA MET A 24 -2.31 3.24 -8.81
C MET A 24 -3.56 2.37 -8.96
N PHE A 25 -4.20 2.38 -10.13
CA PHE A 25 -5.50 1.74 -10.32
C PHE A 25 -5.42 0.31 -10.84
N GLN A 26 -4.33 -0.10 -11.50
CA GLN A 26 -4.20 -1.45 -12.07
C GLN A 26 -3.18 -2.31 -11.31
N ALA A 27 -2.04 -1.74 -10.91
CA ALA A 27 -1.02 -2.52 -10.19
C ALA A 27 -1.44 -2.83 -8.75
N GLY A 28 -2.11 -1.90 -8.06
CA GLY A 28 -2.68 -2.12 -6.72
C GLY A 28 -3.60 -3.34 -6.65
N PRO A 29 -4.68 -3.40 -7.45
CA PRO A 29 -5.57 -4.56 -7.48
C PRO A 29 -4.88 -5.84 -7.93
N ALA A 30 -3.96 -5.76 -8.91
CA ALA A 30 -3.21 -6.94 -9.35
C ALA A 30 -2.35 -7.52 -8.21
N LEU A 31 -1.70 -6.68 -7.41
CA LEU A 31 -0.88 -7.13 -6.27
C LEU A 31 -1.73 -7.80 -5.18
N THR A 32 -2.92 -7.26 -4.89
CA THR A 32 -3.84 -7.88 -3.92
C THR A 32 -4.34 -9.25 -4.39
N GLN A 33 -4.46 -9.48 -5.70
CA GLN A 33 -4.92 -10.76 -6.25
C GLN A 33 -3.86 -11.86 -6.24
N HIS A 34 -2.57 -11.51 -6.24
CA HIS A 34 -1.47 -12.47 -6.34
C HIS A 34 -0.92 -12.98 -5.00
N SER A 35 -1.32 -12.39 -3.87
CA SER A 35 -0.88 -12.79 -2.55
C SER A 35 -2.07 -13.04 -1.63
N SER A 36 -2.17 -14.25 -1.09
CA SER A 36 -3.23 -14.65 -0.17
C SER A 36 -3.27 -13.78 1.10
N ALA A 37 -2.11 -13.31 1.57
CA ALA A 37 -2.01 -12.43 2.73
C ALA A 37 -2.62 -11.04 2.45
N PHE A 38 -2.36 -10.46 1.28
CA PHE A 38 -2.95 -9.18 0.89
C PHE A 38 -4.45 -9.29 0.61
N ARG A 39 -4.92 -10.45 0.11
CA ARG A 39 -6.34 -10.74 -0.07
C ARG A 39 -7.12 -10.80 1.24
N GLN A 40 -6.57 -11.48 2.25
CA GLN A 40 -7.19 -11.52 3.59
C GLN A 40 -7.25 -10.12 4.22
N TYR A 41 -6.17 -9.34 4.09
CA TYR A 41 -6.14 -7.98 4.62
C TYR A 41 -7.15 -7.07 3.92
N ALA A 42 -7.20 -7.09 2.58
CA ALA A 42 -8.15 -6.31 1.80
C ALA A 42 -9.62 -6.70 2.09
N ALA A 43 -9.91 -8.00 2.21
CA ALA A 43 -11.24 -8.46 2.58
C ALA A 43 -11.67 -8.00 3.98
N HIS A 44 -10.73 -7.95 4.93
CA HIS A 44 -11.02 -7.47 6.27
C HIS A 44 -11.21 -5.95 6.33
N VAL A 45 -10.47 -5.19 5.51
CA VAL A 45 -10.66 -3.73 5.32
C VAL A 45 -12.04 -3.43 4.75
N ASP A 46 -12.48 -4.18 3.73
CA ASP A 46 -13.84 -4.05 3.16
C ASP A 46 -14.93 -4.47 4.15
N GLU A 47 -14.71 -5.54 4.92
CA GLU A 47 -15.66 -6.06 5.92
C GLU A 47 -15.86 -5.09 7.10
N LEU A 48 -14.80 -4.42 7.53
CA LEU A 48 -14.83 -3.40 8.59
C LEU A 48 -15.31 -2.03 8.08
N GLY A 49 -15.58 -1.89 6.78
CA GLY A 49 -16.07 -0.65 6.17
C GLY A 49 -15.04 0.48 6.19
N PHE A 50 -13.75 0.15 6.29
CA PHE A 50 -12.68 1.15 6.27
C PHE A 50 -12.61 1.81 4.89
N ASN A 51 -13.11 3.04 4.81
CA ASN A 51 -12.98 3.85 3.62
C ASN A 51 -11.58 4.48 3.60
N THR A 52 -10.58 3.73 3.13
CA THR A 52 -9.16 4.13 3.09
C THR A 52 -8.91 5.48 2.37
N GLY A 53 -9.88 5.97 1.57
CA GLY A 53 -9.81 7.29 0.94
C GLY A 53 -10.29 8.46 1.81
N ALA A 54 -11.00 8.19 2.90
CA ALA A 54 -11.51 9.20 3.82
C ALA A 54 -10.68 9.17 5.11
N ILE A 55 -9.57 9.91 5.12
CA ILE A 55 -8.74 10.05 6.31
C ILE A 55 -9.52 10.90 7.32
N TYR A 56 -10.17 10.26 8.29
CA TYR A 56 -10.75 10.96 9.42
C TYR A 56 -9.73 11.09 10.54
N TYR A 57 -9.89 12.11 11.41
CA TYR A 57 -8.98 12.35 12.54
C TYR A 57 -8.85 11.13 13.47
N THR A 58 -9.86 10.26 13.51
CA THR A 58 -9.88 9.00 14.26
C THR A 58 -9.01 7.89 13.67
N ASP A 59 -8.66 7.95 12.38
CA ASP A 59 -7.84 6.91 11.75
C ASP A 59 -6.35 7.05 12.12
N VAL A 60 -5.94 8.20 12.67
CA VAL A 60 -4.56 8.41 13.15
C VAL A 60 -4.24 7.49 14.32
N GLU A 61 -5.21 7.24 15.21
CA GLU A 61 -5.05 6.34 16.35
C GLU A 61 -4.88 4.89 15.89
N ILE A 62 -5.70 4.44 14.94
CA ILE A 62 -5.63 3.10 14.37
C ILE A 62 -4.31 2.87 13.62
N VAL A 63 -3.83 3.88 12.88
CA VAL A 63 -2.52 3.83 12.21
C VAL A 63 -1.39 3.76 13.23
N ALA A 64 -1.48 4.47 14.35
CA ALA A 64 -0.46 4.43 15.40
C ALA A 64 -0.39 3.05 16.08
N GLU A 65 -1.54 2.43 16.38
CA GLU A 65 -1.59 1.07 16.92
C GLU A 65 -1.04 0.05 15.91
N GLY A 66 -1.39 0.20 14.63
CA GLY A 66 -0.87 -0.64 13.55
C GLY A 66 0.64 -0.54 13.38
N ASP A 67 1.21 0.67 13.40
CA ASP A 67 2.66 0.90 13.32
C ASP A 67 3.37 0.32 14.56
N LEU A 68 2.83 0.50 15.76
CA LEU A 68 3.36 -0.10 16.98
C LEU A 68 3.37 -1.64 16.90
N GLY A 69 2.27 -2.25 16.43
CA GLY A 69 2.19 -3.70 16.25
C GLY A 69 3.17 -4.23 15.20
N TYR A 70 3.32 -3.51 14.08
CA TYR A 70 4.27 -3.87 13.02
C TYR A 70 5.72 -3.78 13.51
N ARG A 71 6.09 -2.66 14.16
CA ARG A 71 7.43 -2.49 14.76
C ARG A 71 7.71 -3.57 15.79
N THR A 72 6.77 -3.86 16.67
CA THR A 72 6.92 -4.92 17.68
C THR A 72 7.12 -6.28 17.03
N THR A 73 6.42 -6.58 15.93
CA THR A 73 6.56 -7.85 15.20
C THR A 73 7.93 -7.98 14.53
N VAL A 74 8.46 -6.88 13.99
CA VAL A 74 9.79 -6.85 13.34
C VAL A 74 10.92 -6.86 14.37
N GLU A 75 10.77 -6.12 15.47
CA GLU A 75 11.78 -6.01 16.53
C GLU A 75 11.82 -7.26 17.42
N TYR A 76 10.65 -7.83 17.72
CA TYR A 76 10.49 -9.04 18.52
C TYR A 76 9.91 -10.17 17.67
N THR A 77 10.63 -10.56 16.63
CA THR A 77 10.28 -11.76 15.86
C THR A 77 10.15 -12.97 16.82
N PRO A 78 9.12 -13.82 16.66
CA PRO A 78 8.91 -14.96 17.53
C PRO A 78 10.17 -15.83 17.52
N ARG A 79 10.89 -15.84 18.64
CA ARG A 79 11.95 -16.82 18.86
C ARG A 79 11.25 -18.07 19.35
N GLY A 80 11.55 -19.21 18.73
CA GLY A 80 10.97 -20.50 19.11
C GLY A 80 11.13 -20.79 20.62
N PRO A 81 10.46 -21.84 21.14
CA PRO A 81 10.45 -22.12 22.57
C PRO A 81 11.86 -22.09 23.14
N ALA A 82 12.05 -21.31 24.21
CA ALA A 82 13.32 -21.28 24.93
C ALA A 82 13.62 -22.71 25.38
N LEU A 83 14.73 -23.28 24.89
CA LEU A 83 15.23 -24.55 25.38
C LEU A 83 15.70 -24.31 26.82
N ILE A 84 14.79 -24.60 27.76
CA ILE A 84 15.11 -24.82 29.17
C ILE A 84 15.96 -26.09 29.24
N ASN A 85 17.28 -25.90 29.36
CA ASN A 85 18.22 -26.92 29.81
C ASN A 85 18.53 -26.67 31.27
#